data_AF-A0A7H8QG14-F1
#
_entry.id   AF-A0A7H8QG14-F1
#
_cell.length_a   1.000
_cell.length_b   1.000
_cell.length_c   1.000
_cell.angle_alpha   90.00
_cell.angle_beta   90.00
_cell.angle_gamma   90.00
#
_symmetry.space_group_name_H-M   'P 1'
#
loop_
_entity.id
_entity.type
_entity.pdbx_description
1 polymer ?
#
loop_
_entity_poly.entity_id
_entity_poly.type
_entity_poly.pdbx_seq_one_letter_code
_entity_poly.pdbx_strand_id
1 'polypeptide(L)'
;MDYELELPEEFEGMELLQTLISPAKSDTGIMILGENYAEGVERPTVRIYLISIGKDEWNIEGELQAFTFPSFGSAKRFVEDLPSMSAIDLLLLMNGHQATHPSKQIMQ
;
A
#
# COMPACT_ATOMS: atom_id res chain seq x y z
N MET A 1 -17.80 7.89 10.32
CA MET A 1 -18.74 7.34 9.33
C MET A 1 -17.89 6.41 8.50
N ASP A 2 -18.05 5.11 8.73
CA ASP A 2 -17.35 4.08 7.95
C ASP A 2 -18.20 3.85 6.72
N TYR A 3 -17.86 4.53 5.63
CA TYR A 3 -18.39 4.16 4.32
C TYR A 3 -17.56 2.97 3.84
N GLU A 4 -18.12 1.77 3.92
CA GLU A 4 -17.60 0.59 3.26
C GLU A 4 -17.81 0.80 1.75
N LEU A 5 -16.88 1.51 1.12
CA LEU A 5 -16.90 1.69 -0.32
C LEU A 5 -16.43 0.38 -0.95
N GLU A 6 -17.33 -0.26 -1.68
CA GLU A 6 -17.02 -1.46 -2.44
C GLU A 6 -15.96 -1.11 -3.50
N LEU A 7 -14.94 -1.96 -3.63
CA LEU A 7 -13.95 -1.80 -4.70
C LEU A 7 -14.65 -1.96 -6.06
N PRO A 8 -14.35 -1.10 -7.06
CA PRO A 8 -14.88 -1.26 -8.41
C PRO A 8 -14.55 -2.65 -9.01
N GLU A 9 -15.40 -3.16 -9.91
CA GLU A 9 -15.24 -4.49 -10.54
C GLU A 9 -13.86 -4.71 -11.18
N GLU A 10 -13.20 -3.66 -11.66
CA GLU A 10 -11.86 -3.76 -12.25
C GLU A 10 -10.76 -4.20 -11.25
N PHE A 11 -11.05 -4.18 -9.94
CA PHE A 11 -10.20 -4.70 -8.87
C PHE A 11 -10.67 -6.06 -8.33
N GLU A 12 -11.54 -6.77 -9.06
CA GLU A 12 -11.96 -8.12 -8.68
C GLU A 12 -10.76 -9.03 -8.41
N GLY A 13 -10.78 -9.74 -7.29
CA GLY A 13 -9.67 -10.60 -6.86
C GLY A 13 -8.54 -9.88 -6.11
N MET A 14 -8.66 -8.56 -5.89
CA MET A 14 -7.77 -7.81 -4.99
C MET A 14 -8.41 -7.57 -3.62
N GLU A 15 -7.58 -7.49 -2.59
CA GLU A 15 -7.98 -7.15 -1.23
C GLU A 15 -7.62 -5.70 -0.92
N LEU A 16 -8.56 -4.90 -0.41
CA LEU A 16 -8.25 -3.58 0.14
C LEU A 16 -7.50 -3.75 1.45
N LEU A 17 -6.20 -3.42 1.45
CA LEU A 17 -5.35 -3.58 2.64
C LEU A 17 -5.40 -2.35 3.53
N GLN A 18 -5.35 -1.16 2.92
CA GLN A 18 -5.35 0.10 3.64
C GLN A 18 -5.64 1.28 2.71
N THR A 19 -6.21 2.33 3.27
CA THR A 19 -6.34 3.64 2.62
C THR A 19 -5.68 4.70 3.50
N LEU A 20 -4.79 5.51 2.93
CA LEU A 20 -4.11 6.59 3.64
C LEU A 20 -4.48 7.93 3.02
N ILE A 21 -5.10 8.80 3.82
CA ILE A 21 -5.54 10.12 3.34
C ILE A 21 -4.52 11.18 3.70
N SER A 22 -4.23 12.07 2.76
CA SER A 22 -3.28 13.16 2.95
C SER A 22 -3.79 14.12 4.02
N PRO A 23 -3.02 14.38 5.10
CA PRO A 23 -3.37 15.38 6.09
C PRO A 23 -3.27 16.81 5.52
N ALA A 24 -2.51 17.00 4.43
CA ALA A 24 -2.35 18.29 3.77
C ALA A 24 -3.47 18.59 2.77
N LYS A 25 -4.12 17.55 2.22
CA LYS A 25 -5.17 17.68 1.21
C LYS A 25 -6.19 16.55 1.38
N SER A 26 -7.26 16.83 2.13
CA SER A 26 -8.23 15.81 2.59
C SER A 26 -9.04 15.13 1.48
N ASP A 27 -8.97 15.64 0.25
CA ASP A 27 -9.60 15.06 -0.93
C ASP A 27 -8.66 14.10 -1.68
N THR A 28 -7.45 13.85 -1.18
CA THR A 28 -6.40 13.09 -1.87
C THR A 28 -5.81 12.07 -0.92
N GLY A 29 -5.57 10.86 -1.41
CA GLY A 29 -4.96 9.81 -0.63
C GLY A 29 -4.32 8.76 -1.51
N ILE A 30 -3.85 7.69 -0.87
CA ILE A 30 -3.45 6.48 -1.57
C ILE A 30 -4.31 5.31 -1.10
N MET A 31 -4.63 4.43 -2.03
CA MET A 31 -5.29 3.16 -1.79
C MET A 31 -4.27 2.04 -2.01
N ILE A 32 -4.20 1.11 -1.07
CA ILE A 32 -3.24 0.01 -1.08
C ILE A 32 -4.02 -1.28 -1.24
N LEU A 33 -3.80 -1.97 -2.35
CA LEU A 33 -4.46 -3.22 -2.72
C LEU A 33 -3.47 -4.39 -2.70
N GLY A 34 -3.95 -5.57 -2.30
CA GLY A 34 -3.20 -6.81 -2.28
C GLY A 34 -3.71 -7.79 -3.33
N GLU A 35 -2.84 -8.25 -4.21
CA GLU A 35 -3.08 -9.37 -5.14
C GLU A 35 -2.35 -10.61 -4.59
N ASN A 36 -3.05 -11.74 -4.52
CA ASN A 36 -2.51 -12.98 -3.92
C ASN A 36 -2.01 -12.80 -2.47
N TYR A 37 -2.64 -11.88 -1.72
CA TYR A 37 -2.20 -11.45 -0.40
C TYR A 37 -2.70 -12.40 0.72
N ALA A 38 -2.21 -13.64 0.73
CA ALA A 38 -2.59 -14.63 1.73
C ALA A 38 -1.43 -15.53 2.18
N GLU A 39 -1.55 -16.12 3.36
CA GLU A 39 -0.57 -17.08 3.87
C GLU A 39 -0.45 -18.30 2.94
N GLY A 40 0.79 -18.78 2.74
CA GLY A 40 1.08 -19.93 1.88
C GLY A 40 1.07 -19.64 0.38
N VAL A 41 0.72 -18.41 -0.04
CA VAL A 41 0.78 -18.00 -1.45
C VAL A 41 2.15 -17.44 -1.80
N GLU A 42 2.70 -17.86 -2.93
CA GLU A 42 3.95 -17.32 -3.46
C GLU A 42 3.70 -16.00 -4.18
N ARG A 43 4.67 -15.08 -4.08
CA ARG A 43 4.70 -13.83 -4.85
C ARG A 43 3.47 -12.91 -4.65
N PRO A 44 3.04 -12.62 -3.41
CA PRO A 44 2.03 -11.60 -3.19
C PRO A 44 2.50 -10.25 -3.73
N THR A 45 1.58 -9.51 -4.33
CA THR A 45 1.85 -8.20 -4.92
C THR A 45 1.02 -7.14 -4.20
N VAL A 46 1.67 -6.08 -3.74
CA VAL A 46 1.01 -4.90 -3.16
C VAL A 46 1.04 -3.80 -4.20
N ARG A 47 -0.13 -3.25 -4.53
CA ARG A 47 -0.32 -2.17 -5.50
C ARG A 47 -0.75 -0.91 -4.77
N ILE A 48 -0.17 0.23 -5.14
CA ILE A 48 -0.46 1.54 -4.57
C ILE A 48 -1.08 2.39 -5.67
N TYR A 49 -2.28 2.89 -5.42
CA TYR A 49 -3.00 3.77 -6.31
C TYR A 49 -3.13 5.16 -5.69
N LEU A 50 -2.99 6.20 -6.51
CA LEU A 50 -3.41 7.54 -6.13
C LEU A 50 -4.93 7.62 -6.25
N ILE A 51 -5.58 8.13 -5.21
CA ILE A 51 -7.03 8.32 -5.20
C ILE A 51 -7.37 9.77 -4.86
N SER A 52 -8.45 10.25 -5.46
CA SER A 52 -9.19 11.40 -4.95
C SER A 52 -10.52 10.97 -4.33
N ILE A 53 -10.89 11.62 -3.24
CA ILE A 53 -12.12 11.35 -2.49
C ILE A 53 -13.18 12.33 -2.93
N GLY A 54 -14.19 11.84 -3.65
CA GLY A 54 -15.40 12.58 -3.97
C GLY A 54 -16.41 12.57 -2.82
N LYS A 55 -17.61 13.11 -3.07
CA LYS A 55 -18.70 13.09 -2.08
C LYS A 55 -19.20 11.68 -1.78
N ASP A 56 -19.27 10.81 -2.79
CA ASP A 56 -19.90 9.49 -2.70
C ASP A 56 -19.07 8.38 -3.38
N GLU A 57 -17.85 8.68 -3.86
CA GLU A 57 -17.02 7.72 -4.60
C GLU A 57 -15.51 7.97 -4.41
N TRP A 58 -14.71 6.90 -4.56
CA TRP A 58 -13.27 7.00 -4.73
C TRP A 58 -12.94 7.07 -6.22
N ASN A 59 -12.26 8.14 -6.61
CA ASN A 59 -11.76 8.30 -7.96
C ASN A 59 -10.32 7.81 -8.01
N ILE A 60 -10.07 6.77 -8.78
CA ILE A 60 -8.74 6.20 -8.93
C ILE A 60 -8.04 6.96 -10.04
N GLU A 61 -7.02 7.74 -9.67
CA GLU A 61 -6.30 8.58 -10.61
C GLU A 61 -5.24 7.80 -11.39
N GLY A 62 -4.70 6.75 -10.78
CA GLY A 62 -3.76 5.82 -11.44
C GLY A 62 -2.93 5.00 -10.46
N GLU A 63 -2.28 3.96 -10.97
CA GLU A 63 -1.30 3.17 -10.23
C GLU A 63 0.00 3.98 -10.07
N LEU A 64 0.45 4.18 -8.83
CA LEU A 64 1.73 4.79 -8.51
C LEU A 64 2.86 3.78 -8.60
N GLN A 65 2.64 2.58 -8.04
CA GLN A 65 3.63 1.51 -8.02
C GLN A 65 3.00 0.15 -7.65
N ALA A 66 3.57 -0.92 -8.20
CA ALA A 66 3.36 -2.29 -7.74
C ALA A 66 4.66 -2.89 -7.18
N PHE A 67 4.56 -3.61 -6.07
CA PHE A 67 5.66 -4.29 -5.39
C PHE A 67 5.34 -5.77 -5.25
N THR A 68 6.11 -6.64 -5.88
CA THR A 68 6.00 -8.09 -5.71
C THR A 68 7.02 -8.56 -4.68
N PHE A 69 6.54 -9.33 -3.70
CA PHE A 69 7.37 -9.77 -2.57
C PHE A 69 7.62 -11.28 -2.64
N PRO A 70 8.71 -11.79 -2.05
CA PRO A 70 8.97 -13.23 -2.03
C PRO A 70 7.99 -14.01 -1.14
N SER A 71 7.31 -13.36 -0.20
CA SER A 71 6.40 -14.03 0.75
C SER A 71 5.32 -13.08 1.29
N PHE A 72 4.24 -13.66 1.82
CA PHE A 72 3.20 -12.94 2.56
C PHE A 72 3.78 -12.14 3.73
N GLY A 73 4.69 -12.74 4.52
CA GLY A 73 5.30 -12.06 5.66
C GLY A 73 6.06 -10.77 5.27
N SER A 74 6.77 -10.78 4.15
CA SER A 74 7.44 -9.58 3.63
C SER A 74 6.47 -8.52 3.09
N ALA A 75 5.40 -8.94 2.39
CA ALA A 75 4.38 -8.02 1.90
C ALA A 75 3.62 -7.37 3.06
N LYS A 76 3.26 -8.16 4.06
CA LYS A 76 2.59 -7.70 5.28
C LYS A 76 3.40 -6.67 6.04
N ARG A 77 4.70 -6.95 6.24
CA ARG A 77 5.59 -6.00 6.89
C ARG A 77 5.70 -4.69 6.11
N PHE A 78 5.78 -4.76 4.78
CA PHE A 78 5.79 -3.55 3.95
C PHE A 78 4.54 -2.71 4.16
N VAL A 79 3.35 -3.31 4.15
CA VAL A 79 2.07 -2.61 4.37
C VAL A 79 2.00 -2.01 5.78
N GLU A 80 2.46 -2.73 6.81
CA GLU A 80 2.49 -2.24 8.19
C GLU A 80 3.45 -1.05 8.38
N ASP A 81 4.60 -1.08 7.71
CA ASP A 81 5.63 -0.04 7.82
C ASP A 81 5.29 1.20 6.96
N LEU A 82 4.52 1.05 5.87
CA LEU A 82 4.24 2.09 4.86
C LEU A 82 3.73 3.43 5.44
N PRO A 83 2.78 3.47 6.40
CA PRO A 83 2.30 4.75 6.96
C PRO A 83 3.37 5.53 7.73
N SER A 84 4.44 4.85 8.15
CA SER A 84 5.55 5.43 8.89
C SER A 84 6.79 5.68 8.03
N MET A 85 6.78 5.27 6.75
CA MET A 85 7.89 5.50 5.82
C MET A 85 8.02 6.99 5.51
N SER A 86 9.26 7.47 5.47
CA SER A 86 9.51 8.81 4.95
C SER A 86 9.25 8.84 3.43
N ALA A 87 8.92 10.01 2.90
CA ALA A 87 8.76 10.19 1.46
C ALA A 87 10.02 9.77 0.67
N ILE A 88 11.21 9.94 1.28
CA ILE A 88 12.48 9.52 0.68
C ILE A 88 12.60 7.99 0.62
N ASP A 89 12.24 7.29 1.71
CA ASP A 89 12.28 5.83 1.75
C ASP A 89 11.36 5.23 0.69
N LEU A 90 10.15 5.77 0.56
CA LEU A 90 9.20 5.34 -0.46
C LEU A 90 9.73 5.62 -1.88
N LEU A 91 10.29 6.81 -2.13
CA LEU A 91 10.90 7.14 -3.43
C LEU A 91 12.04 6.20 -3.78
N LEU A 92 12.90 5.83 -2.82
CA LEU A 92 13.98 4.89 -3.05
C LEU A 92 13.42 3.51 -3.44
N LEU A 93 12.40 3.02 -2.71
CA LEU A 93 11.73 1.76 -3.00
C LEU A 93 11.08 1.74 -4.39
N MET A 94 10.37 2.81 -4.77
CA MET A 94 9.75 2.95 -6.09
C MET A 94 10.79 2.94 -7.22
N ASN A 95 12.01 3.43 -6.97
CA ASN A 95 13.11 3.41 -7.93
C ASN A 95 13.98 2.14 -7.85
N GLY A 96 13.51 1.08 -7.15
CA GLY A 96 14.19 -0.22 -7.08
C GLY A 96 15.33 -0.30 -6.07
N HIS A 97 15.53 0.74 -5.25
CA HIS A 97 16.48 0.70 -4.15
C HIS A 97 15.80 0.05 -2.93
N GLN A 98 16.38 -1.03 -2.42
CA GLN A 98 15.92 -1.65 -1.19
C GLN A 98 16.14 -0.69 -0.02
N ALA A 99 15.08 -0.40 0.75
CA ALA A 99 15.23 0.29 2.02
C ALA A 99 16.10 -0.59 2.94
N THR A 100 17.30 -0.11 3.27
CA THR A 100 18.16 -0.77 4.25
C THR A 100 17.61 -0.46 5.63
N HIS A 101 16.73 -1.31 6.16
CA HIS A 101 16.30 -1.18 7.54
C HIS A 101 17.50 -1.46 8.45
N PRO A 102 17.97 -0.49 9.28
CA PRO A 102 18.92 -0.81 10.32
C PRO A 102 18.22 -1.76 11.28
N SER A 103 18.73 -2.99 11.38
CA SER A 103 18.31 -3.93 12.40
C SER A 103 18.45 -3.24 13.74
N LYS A 104 17.38 -3.13 14.53
CA LYS A 104 17.50 -2.74 15.94
C LYS A 104 18.46 -3.73 16.58
N GLN A 105 19.72 -3.35 16.75
CA GLN A 105 20.62 -4.05 17.66
C GLN A 105 20.01 -3.90 19.05
N ILE A 106 19.51 -5.01 19.56
CA ILE A 106 19.24 -5.15 20.99
C ILE A 106 20.62 -5.07 21.64
N MET A 107 20.97 -3.91 22.18
CA MET A 107 22.08 -3.80 23.11
C MET A 107 21.68 -4.60 24.35
N GLN A 108 22.34 -5.75 24.55
CA GLN A 108 22.40 -6.43 25.84
C GLN A 108 23.39 -5.71 26.74
#